data_AF-A0A7M3WSM7-F1
#
_entry.id   AF-A0A7M3WSM7-F1
#
_cell.length_a   1.000
_cell.length_b   1.000
_cell.length_c   1.000
_cell.angle_alpha   90.00
_cell.angle_beta   90.00
_cell.angle_gamma   90.00
#
_symmetry.space_group_name_H-M   'P 1'
#
loop_
_entity.id
_entity.type
_entity.pdbx_description
1 polymer ?
#
loop_
_entity_poly.entity_id
_entity_poly.type
_entity_poly.pdbx_seq_one_letter_code
_entity_poly.pdbx_strand_id
1 'polypeptide(L)' 'KDPCGVNSCDGWADSTMGGRSLSVTDAEDMWGKSVTVRKNRVRVCKSCYRTWKKNNKQEDHY' A
#
# COMPACT_ATOMS: atom_id res chain seq x y z
N LYS A 1 -13.19 -7.57 7.44
CA LYS A 1 -12.46 -6.35 7.07
C LYS A 1 -10.98 -6.64 7.15
N ASP A 2 -10.23 -6.44 6.07
CA ASP A 2 -8.79 -6.67 6.08
C ASP A 2 -8.04 -5.39 6.51
N PRO A 3 -7.12 -5.47 7.49
CA PRO A 3 -6.32 -4.32 7.90
C PRO A 3 -5.36 -3.90 6.78
N CYS A 4 -4.90 -2.64 6.86
CA CYS A 4 -3.82 -2.18 6.01
C CYS A 4 -2.57 -3.03 6.25
N GLY A 5 -1.91 -3.41 5.17
CA GLY A 5 -0.65 -4.12 5.18
C GLY A 5 0.54 -3.21 5.42
N VAL A 6 0.33 -1.95 5.83
CA VAL A 6 1.39 -1.06 6.32
C VAL A 6 1.26 -1.03 7.83
N ASN A 7 2.28 -1.49 8.56
CA ASN A 7 2.21 -1.66 10.02
C ASN A 7 2.03 -0.33 10.77
N SER A 8 2.43 0.79 10.16
CA SER A 8 2.22 2.14 10.68
C SER A 8 0.86 2.75 10.32
N CYS A 9 -0.06 1.99 9.74
CA CYS A 9 -1.35 2.48 9.28
C CYS A 9 -2.52 1.68 9.86
N ASP A 10 -3.38 2.33 10.62
CA ASP A 10 -4.63 1.75 11.16
C ASP A 10 -5.80 1.75 10.16
N GLY A 11 -5.48 1.92 8.87
CA GLY A 11 -6.47 1.91 7.79
C GLY A 11 -6.97 0.52 7.43
N TRP A 12 -7.92 0.46 6.50
CA TRP A 12 -8.48 -0.80 6.00
C TRP A 12 -8.13 -0.99 4.52
N ALA A 13 -7.63 -2.17 4.17
CA ALA A 13 -7.33 -2.58 2.79
C ALA A 13 -8.51 -3.30 2.10
N ASP A 14 -9.70 -3.14 2.67
CA ASP A 14 -10.95 -3.68 2.14
C ASP A 14 -11.32 -3.01 0.81
N SER A 15 -11.75 -3.82 -0.17
CA SER A 15 -12.18 -3.33 -1.49
C SER A 15 -13.37 -2.39 -1.41
N THR A 16 -14.27 -2.60 -0.44
CA THR A 16 -15.42 -1.73 -0.19
C THR A 16 -15.01 -0.32 0.26
N MET A 17 -13.85 -0.20 0.91
CA MET A 17 -13.27 1.07 1.38
C MET A 17 -12.24 1.65 0.39
N GLY A 18 -12.09 1.03 -0.78
CA GLY A 18 -11.12 1.44 -1.81
C GLY A 18 -9.68 0.97 -1.57
N GLY A 19 -9.49 -0.08 -0.77
CA GLY A 19 -8.21 -0.76 -0.60
C GLY A 19 -7.70 -1.39 -1.90
N ARG A 20 -6.37 -1.43 -2.05
CA ARG A 20 -5.69 -1.92 -3.26
C ARG A 20 -4.56 -2.87 -2.90
N SER A 21 -4.08 -3.61 -3.90
CA SER A 21 -2.95 -4.52 -3.73
C SER A 21 -1.72 -3.90 -4.39
N LEU A 22 -0.59 -3.95 -3.71
CA LEU A 22 0.74 -3.62 -4.21
C LEU A 22 1.58 -4.89 -4.34
N SER A 23 2.61 -4.83 -5.18
CA SER A 23 3.64 -5.87 -5.18
C SER A 23 4.42 -5.82 -3.86
N VAL A 24 5.03 -6.95 -3.49
CA VAL A 24 5.88 -6.99 -2.28
C VAL A 24 7.05 -6.04 -2.44
N THR A 25 7.72 -6.07 -3.60
CA THR A 25 8.87 -5.22 -3.91
C THR A 25 8.54 -3.73 -3.80
N ASP A 26 7.42 -3.26 -4.38
CA ASP A 26 7.03 -1.85 -4.31
C ASP A 26 6.68 -1.41 -2.88
N ALA A 27 6.08 -2.31 -2.11
CA ALA A 27 5.73 -2.04 -0.73
C ALA A 27 6.97 -2.03 0.17
N GLU A 28 7.93 -2.92 -0.08
CA GLU A 28 9.21 -2.96 0.61
C GLU A 28 10.10 -1.77 0.25
N ASP A 29 10.07 -1.30 -1.00
CA ASP A 29 10.82 -0.10 -1.40
C ASP A 29 10.35 1.15 -0.65
N MET A 30 9.03 1.28 -0.46
CA MET A 30 8.45 2.45 0.22
C MET A 30 8.45 2.35 1.75
N TRP A 31 8.12 1.19 2.31
CA TRP A 31 7.90 1.00 3.75
C TRP A 31 8.85 -0.03 4.39
N GLY A 32 9.77 -0.60 3.62
CA GLY A 32 10.68 -1.64 4.08
C GLY A 32 9.95 -2.89 4.53
N LYS A 33 10.53 -3.58 5.51
CA LYS A 33 9.93 -4.77 6.15
C LYS A 33 8.75 -4.44 7.07
N SER A 34 8.31 -3.18 7.13
CA SER A 34 7.17 -2.75 7.94
C SER A 34 5.83 -2.97 7.22
N VAL A 35 5.75 -4.03 6.41
CA VAL A 35 4.58 -4.37 5.62
C VAL A 35 4.17 -5.83 5.82
N THR A 36 2.86 -6.05 5.80
CA THR A 36 2.27 -7.39 5.90
C THR A 36 2.00 -7.93 4.50
N VAL A 37 2.78 -8.92 4.09
CA VAL A 37 2.62 -9.64 2.82
C VAL A 37 1.53 -10.72 2.96
N ARG A 38 0.58 -10.75 2.04
CA ARG A 38 -0.45 -11.79 1.93
C ARG A 38 -0.49 -12.35 0.52
N LYS A 39 -0.25 -13.66 0.36
CA LYS A 39 -0.26 -14.35 -0.95
C LYS A 39 0.58 -13.61 -2.00
N ASN A 40 1.81 -13.25 -1.65
CA ASN A 40 2.75 -12.52 -2.54
C ASN A 40 2.33 -11.10 -2.95
N ARG A 41 1.36 -10.48 -2.25
CA ARG A 41 0.98 -9.07 -2.46
C ARG A 41 0.75 -8.38 -1.12
N VAL A 42 0.97 -7.07 -1.06
CA VAL A 42 0.67 -6.25 0.12
C VAL A 42 -0.66 -5.54 -0.10
N ARG A 43 -1.62 -5.74 0.79
CA ARG A 43 -2.94 -5.10 0.70
C ARG A 43 -2.88 -3.78 1.45
N VAL A 44 -3.01 -2.65 0.77
CA VAL A 44 -2.92 -1.32 1.37
C VAL A 44 -4.26 -0.58 1.32
N CYS A 45 -4.48 0.30 2.27
CA CYS A 45 -5.65 1.17 2.27
C CYS A 45 -5.54 2.25 1.18
N LYS A 46 -6.66 2.95 0.92
CA LYS A 46 -6.74 4.01 -0.09
C LYS A 46 -5.71 5.13 0.13
N SER A 47 -5.47 5.55 1.37
CA SER A 47 -4.51 6.60 1.69
C SER A 47 -3.07 6.16 1.44
N CYS A 48 -2.64 5.01 1.97
CA CYS A 48 -1.31 4.46 1.71
C CYS A 48 -1.05 4.25 0.22
N TYR A 49 -2.04 3.74 -0.53
CA TYR A 49 -1.90 3.61 -1.98
C TYR A 49 -1.71 4.95 -2.69
N ARG A 50 -2.40 6.02 -2.24
CA ARG A 50 -2.22 7.37 -2.80
C ARG A 50 -0.87 7.95 -2.47
N THR A 51 -0.37 7.75 -1.24
CA THR A 51 0.97 8.19 -0.83
C THR A 51 2.04 7.47 -1.65
N TRP A 52 1.92 6.15 -1.79
CA TRP A 52 2.80 5.35 -2.66
C TRP A 52 2.79 5.86 -4.09
N LYS A 53 1.60 6.03 -4.67
CA LYS A 53 1.45 6.55 -6.02
C LYS A 53 2.05 7.96 -6.14
N LYS A 54 1.91 8.84 -5.16
CA LYS A 54 2.50 10.20 -5.19
C LYS A 54 4.02 10.17 -5.13
N ASN A 55 4.59 9.31 -4.29
CA ASN A 55 6.04 9.15 -4.19
C ASN A 55 6.63 8.49 -5.44
N ASN A 56 5.91 7.54 -6.05
CA ASN A 56 6.34 6.87 -7.28
C ASN A 56 6.02 7.66 -8.57
N LYS A 57 5.01 8.53 -8.58
CA LYS A 57 4.65 9.41 -9.71
C LYS A 57 5.35 10.77 -9.69
N GLN A 58 6.34 11.01 -8.83
CA GLN A 58 7.14 12.23 -9.00
C GLN A 58 7.86 12.29 -10.36
N GLU A 59 7.89 11.20 -11.14
CA GLU A 59 8.30 11.19 -12.57
C GLU A 59 7.21 11.59 -13.58
N ASP A 60 5.97 11.87 -13.16
CA ASP A 60 4.83 12.01 -14.09
C ASP A 60 4.09 13.36 -13.88
N HIS A 61 4.87 14.42 -13.67
CA HIS A 61 4.42 15.80 -13.80
C HIS A 61 4.80 16.31 -15.20
N TYR A 62 3.89 16.12 -16.16
CA TYR A 62 3.84 16.88 -17.42
C TYR A 62 2.84 18.03 -17.27
#